data_AF-A0A0C2EK39-F1
#
_entry.id   AF-A0A0C2EK39-F1
#
_cell.length_a   1.000
_cell.length_b   1.000
_cell.length_c   1.000
_cell.angle_alpha   90.00
_cell.angle_beta   90.00
_cell.angle_gamma   90.00
#
_symmetry.space_group_name_H-M   'P 1'
#
loop_
_entity.id
_entity.type
_entity.pdbx_description
1 polymer ?
#
loop_
_entity_poly.entity_id
_entity_poly.type
_entity_poly.pdbx_seq_one_letter_code
_entity_poly.pdbx_strand_id
1 'polypeptide(L)'
;MEHPAQEIRDVIQTLCTQPPAEQQAAIRRYYLPDAEFVHPLCRVPGFGSGSGKESVRQHAPDRLVDLVERHGGAQAADRVNSRRLIAAIFRWYKILSPQIVLGIESVAWDAAQHRLYVAMHQRFALWFVPLYAAHVRLVVELHLAAVVDGQGHDGNSYAAVAAQHAQAAQQGQQAQGQQGHEPNTARNRQVNGVPGTDAAHQPPRTRYYIARHEDHYQVNEVFKFFTLSAGAWLWALVQLFATVLCLGGATVWDATIGVVLGTKRTVEGGKK
;
A
#
# COMPACT_ATOMS: atom_id res chain seq x y z
N MET A 1 7.14 6.41 -13.09
CA MET A 1 7.51 7.76 -12.62
C MET A 1 9.03 7.86 -12.64
N GLU A 2 9.59 8.94 -13.13
CA GLU A 2 11.04 9.23 -13.05
C GLU A 2 11.33 10.06 -11.78
N HIS A 3 10.38 10.91 -11.37
CA HIS A 3 10.42 11.73 -10.16
C HIS A 3 9.16 11.47 -9.31
N PRO A 4 9.13 10.38 -8.50
CA PRO A 4 7.92 9.95 -7.78
C PRO A 4 7.27 11.04 -6.93
N ALA A 5 8.05 11.80 -6.15
CA ALA A 5 7.53 12.83 -5.26
C ALA A 5 6.80 13.97 -6.00
N GLN A 6 7.16 14.23 -7.26
CA GLN A 6 6.59 15.29 -8.08
C GLN A 6 5.39 14.77 -8.88
N GLU A 7 5.51 13.59 -9.48
CA GLU A 7 4.50 13.03 -10.38
C GLU A 7 3.31 12.39 -9.65
N ILE A 8 3.49 11.90 -8.42
CA ILE A 8 2.48 11.08 -7.76
C ILE A 8 1.15 11.81 -7.51
N ARG A 9 1.20 13.14 -7.35
CA ARG A 9 0.00 13.95 -7.16
C ARG A 9 -0.96 13.78 -8.34
N ASP A 10 -0.43 13.90 -9.55
CA ASP A 10 -1.20 13.75 -10.78
C ASP A 10 -1.66 12.32 -10.98
N VAL A 11 -0.86 11.33 -10.56
CA VAL A 11 -1.25 9.92 -10.62
C VAL A 11 -2.47 9.67 -9.73
N ILE A 12 -2.42 10.05 -8.45
CA ILE A 12 -3.53 9.84 -7.50
C ILE A 12 -4.77 10.63 -7.95
N GLN A 13 -4.59 11.88 -8.39
CA GLN A 13 -5.69 12.67 -8.92
C GLN A 13 -6.32 12.00 -10.14
N THR A 14 -5.52 11.49 -11.06
CA THR A 14 -6.00 10.75 -12.23
C THR A 14 -6.81 9.52 -11.83
N LEU A 15 -6.31 8.74 -10.88
CA LEU A 15 -6.98 7.53 -10.39
C LEU A 15 -8.34 7.84 -9.74
N CYS A 16 -8.45 8.92 -8.98
CA CYS A 16 -9.66 9.22 -8.21
C CYS A 16 -10.69 10.06 -8.96
N THR A 17 -10.26 10.97 -9.86
CA THR A 17 -11.16 11.99 -10.42
C THR A 17 -11.47 11.82 -11.90
N GLN A 18 -10.58 11.20 -12.67
CA GLN A 18 -10.71 11.14 -14.14
C GLN A 18 -11.67 10.04 -14.63
N PRO A 19 -12.08 10.07 -15.90
CA PRO A 19 -12.93 9.03 -16.50
C PRO A 19 -12.27 7.64 -16.51
N PRO A 20 -13.06 6.55 -16.62
CA PRO A 20 -12.55 5.18 -16.56
C PRO A 20 -11.42 4.85 -17.55
N ALA A 21 -11.44 5.44 -18.75
CA ALA A 21 -10.41 5.23 -19.75
C ALA A 21 -9.04 5.77 -19.30
N GLU A 22 -9.03 6.96 -18.70
CA GLU A 22 -7.83 7.61 -18.17
C GLU A 22 -7.34 6.91 -16.89
N GLN A 23 -8.25 6.53 -15.99
CA GLN A 23 -7.93 5.70 -14.82
C GLN A 23 -7.19 4.42 -15.27
N GLN A 24 -7.72 3.73 -16.29
CA GLN A 24 -7.12 2.50 -16.81
C GLN A 24 -5.78 2.75 -17.51
N ALA A 25 -5.61 3.87 -18.21
CA ALA A 25 -4.34 4.27 -18.81
C ALA A 25 -3.28 4.55 -17.73
N ALA A 26 -3.65 5.28 -16.67
CA ALA A 26 -2.77 5.55 -15.54
C ALA A 26 -2.34 4.26 -14.83
N ILE A 27 -3.26 3.34 -14.56
CA ILE A 27 -2.93 2.05 -13.93
C ILE A 27 -1.97 1.25 -14.82
N ARG A 28 -2.22 1.17 -16.13
CA ARG A 28 -1.31 0.48 -17.07
C ARG A 28 0.08 1.11 -17.11
N ARG A 29 0.17 2.43 -16.98
CA ARG A 29 1.43 3.17 -17.04
C ARG A 29 2.24 3.08 -15.74
N TYR A 30 1.57 3.15 -14.59
CA TYR A 30 2.25 3.36 -13.31
C TYR A 30 2.28 2.14 -12.40
N TYR A 31 1.39 1.17 -12.52
CA TYR A 31 1.37 -0.01 -11.64
C TYR A 31 2.13 -1.17 -12.24
N LEU A 32 2.68 -2.05 -11.42
CA LEU A 32 3.11 -3.36 -11.89
C LEU A 32 1.88 -4.24 -12.28
N PRO A 33 2.00 -5.11 -13.30
CA PRO A 33 1.05 -6.18 -13.63
C PRO A 33 0.63 -7.05 -12.45
N ASP A 34 1.51 -7.30 -11.50
CA ASP A 34 1.30 -8.08 -10.28
C ASP A 34 1.18 -7.20 -9.03
N ALA A 35 0.87 -5.92 -9.21
CA ALA A 35 0.77 -4.98 -8.09
C ALA A 35 -0.28 -5.41 -7.06
N GLU A 36 0.00 -5.13 -5.80
CA GLU A 36 -0.94 -5.32 -4.69
C GLU A 36 -1.78 -4.07 -4.44
N PHE A 37 -3.01 -4.29 -4.00
CA PHE A 37 -3.89 -3.21 -3.56
C PHE A 37 -4.56 -3.61 -2.24
N VAL A 38 -4.46 -2.75 -1.24
CA VAL A 38 -5.01 -2.96 0.09
C VAL A 38 -5.84 -1.75 0.48
N HIS A 39 -7.14 -1.95 0.62
CA HIS A 39 -8.07 -0.98 1.17
C HIS A 39 -8.85 -1.67 2.30
N PRO A 40 -9.28 -0.95 3.35
CA PRO A 40 -10.20 -1.47 4.37
C PRO A 40 -11.40 -2.30 3.89
N LEU A 41 -11.90 -2.10 2.66
CA LEU A 41 -13.09 -2.79 2.14
C LEU A 41 -12.76 -3.88 1.11
N CYS A 42 -11.57 -3.87 0.53
CA CYS A 42 -11.21 -4.82 -0.52
C CYS A 42 -9.69 -4.98 -0.65
N ARG A 43 -9.26 -6.11 -1.21
CA ARG A 43 -7.86 -6.43 -1.41
C ARG A 43 -7.65 -7.08 -2.79
N VAL A 44 -6.55 -6.72 -3.44
CA VAL A 44 -6.03 -7.41 -4.62
C VAL A 44 -4.65 -7.96 -4.25
N PRO A 45 -4.46 -9.29 -4.21
CA PRO A 45 -3.15 -9.89 -3.99
C PRO A 45 -2.26 -9.71 -5.23
N GLY A 46 -0.94 -9.83 -5.05
CA GLY A 46 0.01 -9.85 -6.16
C GLY A 46 -0.02 -11.23 -6.81
N PHE A 47 -0.47 -11.31 -8.07
CA PHE A 47 -0.44 -12.57 -8.82
C PHE A 47 0.97 -12.76 -9.39
N GLY A 48 1.77 -13.60 -8.73
CA GLY A 48 3.12 -13.94 -9.22
C GLY A 48 3.10 -14.51 -10.64
N SER A 49 4.26 -14.50 -11.32
CA SER A 49 4.44 -14.97 -12.71
C SER A 49 4.10 -16.47 -12.96
N GLY A 50 3.57 -17.20 -11.99
CA GLY A 50 3.08 -18.56 -12.17
C GLY A 50 1.75 -18.55 -12.91
N SER A 51 1.74 -19.16 -14.11
CA SER A 51 0.58 -19.50 -14.94
C SER A 51 -0.78 -19.09 -14.38
N GLY A 52 -1.39 -18.07 -15.01
CA GLY A 52 -2.67 -17.45 -14.61
C GLY A 52 -3.91 -18.35 -14.47
N LYS A 53 -3.77 -19.67 -14.52
CA LYS A 53 -4.81 -20.66 -14.18
C LYS A 53 -4.79 -21.06 -12.69
N GLU A 54 -3.65 -21.03 -12.00
CA GLU A 54 -3.54 -21.44 -10.59
C GLU A 54 -3.88 -20.32 -9.61
N SER A 55 -3.46 -19.08 -9.90
CA SER A 55 -3.57 -17.97 -8.96
C SER A 55 -5.01 -17.48 -8.75
N VAL A 56 -5.89 -17.66 -9.75
CA VAL A 56 -7.33 -17.37 -9.66
C VAL A 56 -8.08 -18.40 -8.81
N ARG A 57 -7.70 -19.69 -8.91
CA ARG A 57 -8.32 -20.79 -8.15
C ARG A 57 -7.99 -20.75 -6.66
N GLN A 58 -6.81 -20.27 -6.28
CA GLN A 58 -6.41 -20.27 -4.87
C GLN A 58 -7.11 -19.19 -4.01
N HIS A 59 -7.67 -18.13 -4.62
CA HIS A 59 -8.12 -16.96 -3.85
C HIS A 59 -9.54 -16.47 -4.16
N ALA A 60 -10.25 -17.04 -5.15
CA ALA A 60 -11.63 -16.68 -5.45
C ALA A 60 -12.56 -17.88 -5.21
N PRO A 61 -13.75 -17.69 -4.62
CA PRO A 61 -14.72 -18.77 -4.50
C PRO A 61 -15.15 -19.24 -5.90
N ASP A 62 -15.17 -20.56 -6.12
CA ASP A 62 -15.38 -21.20 -7.43
C ASP A 62 -16.57 -20.62 -8.23
N ARG A 63 -17.62 -20.17 -7.54
CA ARG A 63 -18.82 -19.58 -8.16
C ARG A 63 -18.58 -18.25 -8.88
N LEU A 64 -17.64 -17.44 -8.41
CA LEU A 64 -17.31 -16.14 -9.01
C LEU A 64 -16.47 -16.32 -10.26
N VAL A 65 -15.55 -17.29 -10.23
CA VAL A 65 -14.73 -17.70 -11.38
C VAL A 65 -15.64 -18.22 -12.48
N ASP A 66 -16.56 -19.13 -12.14
CA ASP A 66 -17.56 -19.68 -13.06
C ASP A 66 -18.41 -18.60 -13.72
N LEU A 67 -18.85 -17.58 -12.97
CA LEU A 67 -19.69 -16.50 -13.50
C LEU A 67 -18.92 -15.62 -14.49
N VAL A 68 -17.66 -15.32 -14.18
CA VAL A 68 -16.76 -14.54 -15.05
C VAL A 68 -16.41 -15.33 -16.31
N GLU A 69 -16.17 -16.63 -16.20
CA GLU A 69 -15.88 -17.50 -17.34
C GLU A 69 -17.10 -17.70 -18.26
N ARG A 70 -18.29 -17.88 -17.70
CA ARG A 70 -19.55 -18.04 -18.47
C ARG A 70 -19.98 -16.79 -19.23
N HIS A 71 -19.55 -15.59 -18.80
CA HIS A 71 -19.92 -14.33 -19.45
C HIS A 71 -18.76 -13.67 -20.20
N GLY A 72 -17.52 -14.16 -20.06
CA GLY A 72 -16.32 -13.54 -20.61
C GLY A 72 -15.74 -14.18 -21.90
N GLY A 73 -16.07 -15.43 -22.21
CA GLY A 73 -15.46 -16.13 -23.34
C GLY A 73 -13.96 -16.47 -23.13
N ALA A 74 -13.44 -17.44 -23.90
CA ALA A 74 -12.09 -18.00 -23.73
C ALA A 74 -10.93 -17.00 -23.89
N GLN A 75 -11.19 -15.79 -24.40
CA GLN A 75 -10.23 -14.67 -24.46
C GLN A 75 -10.26 -13.77 -23.21
N ALA A 76 -11.29 -13.83 -22.35
CA ALA A 76 -11.34 -13.10 -21.07
C ALA A 76 -10.64 -13.84 -19.93
N ALA A 77 -10.48 -15.16 -20.04
CA ALA A 77 -9.63 -15.97 -19.18
C ALA A 77 -8.12 -15.73 -19.46
N ASP A 78 -7.78 -14.91 -20.46
CA ASP A 78 -6.42 -14.42 -20.67
C ASP A 78 -6.04 -13.48 -19.51
N ARG A 79 -5.45 -14.13 -18.50
CA ARG A 79 -4.72 -13.60 -17.35
C ARG A 79 -5.49 -12.53 -16.56
N VAL A 80 -6.24 -12.98 -15.55
CA VAL A 80 -6.54 -12.13 -14.39
C VAL A 80 -5.20 -11.53 -13.94
N ASN A 81 -5.11 -10.22 -14.06
CA ASN A 81 -3.93 -9.43 -13.80
C ASN A 81 -4.31 -8.35 -12.79
N SER A 82 -3.46 -8.08 -11.81
CA SER A 82 -3.78 -7.16 -10.72
C SER A 82 -4.26 -5.81 -11.24
N ARG A 83 -3.67 -5.29 -12.32
CA ARG A 83 -4.08 -4.02 -12.95
C ARG A 83 -5.54 -4.00 -13.36
N ARG A 84 -6.10 -5.10 -13.87
CA ARG A 84 -7.51 -5.17 -14.28
C ARG A 84 -8.44 -5.11 -13.07
N LEU A 85 -8.08 -5.79 -11.99
CA LEU A 85 -8.85 -5.76 -10.74
C LEU A 85 -8.79 -4.39 -10.08
N ILE A 86 -7.60 -3.80 -9.98
CA ILE A 86 -7.39 -2.45 -9.45
C ILE A 86 -8.19 -1.43 -10.28
N ALA A 87 -8.16 -1.53 -11.62
CA ALA A 87 -8.96 -0.65 -12.49
C ALA A 87 -10.47 -0.82 -12.29
N ALA A 88 -10.94 -2.04 -12.04
CA ALA A 88 -12.34 -2.30 -11.73
C ALA A 88 -12.76 -1.66 -10.40
N ILE A 89 -11.88 -1.66 -9.38
CA ILE A 89 -12.11 -1.01 -8.08
C ILE A 89 -12.24 0.51 -8.25
N PHE A 90 -11.27 1.18 -8.88
CA PHE A 90 -11.34 2.64 -9.11
C PHE A 90 -12.55 3.04 -9.94
N ARG A 91 -12.91 2.23 -10.96
CA ARG A 91 -14.14 2.42 -11.73
C ARG A 91 -15.39 2.28 -10.86
N TRP A 92 -15.43 1.29 -9.98
CA TRP A 92 -16.55 1.09 -9.06
C TRP A 92 -16.70 2.27 -8.10
N TYR A 93 -15.60 2.79 -7.55
CA TYR A 93 -15.64 3.99 -6.71
C TYR A 93 -16.20 5.21 -7.44
N LYS A 94 -15.87 5.37 -8.73
CA LYS A 94 -16.43 6.44 -9.57
C LYS A 94 -17.92 6.25 -9.86
N ILE A 95 -18.39 5.00 -9.99
CA ILE A 95 -19.82 4.69 -10.11
C ILE A 95 -20.54 5.03 -8.80
N LEU A 96 -19.97 4.69 -7.64
CA LEU A 96 -20.54 5.01 -6.34
C LEU A 96 -20.53 6.52 -6.04
N SER A 97 -19.48 7.21 -6.46
CA SER A 97 -19.29 8.64 -6.26
C SER A 97 -18.80 9.31 -7.55
N PRO A 98 -19.72 9.78 -8.42
CA PRO A 98 -19.36 10.40 -9.70
C PRO A 98 -18.58 11.71 -9.53
N GLN A 99 -18.89 12.47 -8.47
CA GLN A 99 -18.27 13.73 -8.13
C GLN A 99 -17.37 13.56 -6.90
N ILE A 100 -16.10 13.26 -7.16
CA ILE A 100 -15.07 13.14 -6.13
C ILE A 100 -14.26 14.44 -6.12
N VAL A 101 -14.25 15.11 -4.96
CA VAL A 101 -13.34 16.23 -4.71
C VAL A 101 -12.18 15.69 -3.88
N LEU A 102 -10.97 15.83 -4.39
CA LEU A 102 -9.74 15.35 -3.78
C LEU A 102 -8.81 16.53 -3.50
N GLY A 103 -8.20 16.55 -2.32
CA GLY A 103 -7.08 17.43 -1.99
C GLY A 103 -5.90 16.65 -1.45
N ILE A 104 -4.71 16.88 -2.00
CA ILE A 104 -3.46 16.27 -1.53
C ILE A 104 -2.74 17.25 -0.61
N GLU A 105 -2.58 16.87 0.65
CA GLU A 105 -2.02 17.70 1.71
C GLU A 105 -0.49 17.66 1.66
N SER A 106 0.09 16.46 1.67
CA SER A 106 1.54 16.29 1.66
C SER A 106 1.96 15.02 0.93
N VAL A 107 3.19 15.06 0.42
CA VAL A 107 3.87 13.90 -0.16
C VAL A 107 5.22 13.77 0.55
N ALA A 108 5.48 12.60 1.12
CA ALA A 108 6.78 12.24 1.67
C ALA A 108 7.37 11.07 0.90
N TRP A 109 8.60 11.22 0.42
CA TRP A 109 9.32 10.22 -0.35
C TRP A 109 10.50 9.68 0.47
N ASP A 110 10.43 8.40 0.80
CA ASP A 110 11.55 7.64 1.37
C ASP A 110 12.25 6.90 0.23
N ALA A 111 13.32 7.52 -0.28
CA ALA A 111 14.11 6.96 -1.37
C ALA A 111 14.82 5.66 -0.99
N ALA A 112 15.21 5.50 0.28
CA ALA A 112 15.98 4.35 0.76
C ALA A 112 15.10 3.11 0.88
N GLN A 113 13.83 3.27 1.26
CA GLN A 113 12.86 2.17 1.35
C GLN A 113 11.98 2.04 0.10
N HIS A 114 12.14 2.93 -0.87
CA HIS A 114 11.27 3.08 -2.04
C HIS A 114 9.79 3.23 -1.67
N ARG A 115 9.50 4.03 -0.64
CA ARG A 115 8.13 4.24 -0.16
C ARG A 115 7.69 5.68 -0.34
N LEU A 116 6.43 5.83 -0.72
CA LEU A 116 5.83 7.13 -0.90
C LEU A 116 4.56 7.21 -0.06
N TYR A 117 4.49 8.23 0.80
CA TYR A 117 3.33 8.51 1.64
C TYR A 117 2.61 9.74 1.12
N VAL A 118 1.33 9.60 0.76
CA VAL A 118 0.48 10.67 0.27
C VAL A 118 -0.62 10.91 1.30
N ALA A 119 -0.54 12.00 2.05
CA ALA A 119 -1.64 12.41 2.91
C ALA A 119 -2.66 13.18 2.07
N MET A 120 -3.92 12.76 2.12
CA MET A 120 -4.98 13.37 1.32
C MET A 120 -6.33 13.36 2.04
N HIS A 121 -7.21 14.25 1.60
CA HIS A 121 -8.60 14.25 1.96
C HIS A 121 -9.47 14.12 0.71
N GLN A 122 -10.54 13.36 0.84
CA GLN A 122 -11.48 13.12 -0.24
C GLN A 122 -12.90 13.34 0.27
N ARG A 123 -13.69 14.06 -0.52
CA ARG A 123 -15.15 14.08 -0.34
C ARG A 123 -15.76 12.97 -1.18
N PHE A 124 -16.32 11.98 -0.50
CA PHE A 124 -16.99 10.84 -1.10
C PHE A 124 -18.49 10.93 -0.84
N ALA A 125 -19.27 11.10 -1.90
CA ALA A 125 -20.73 11.18 -1.84
C ALA A 125 -21.35 10.03 -2.63
N LEU A 126 -22.20 9.24 -1.97
CA LEU A 126 -22.97 8.19 -2.64
C LEU A 126 -24.12 8.83 -3.40
N TRP A 127 -24.11 8.74 -4.73
CA TRP A 127 -25.09 9.45 -5.58
C TRP A 127 -26.55 9.03 -5.31
N PHE A 128 -26.76 7.82 -4.78
CA PHE A 128 -28.08 7.27 -4.48
C PHE A 128 -28.51 7.47 -3.02
N VAL A 129 -27.67 8.07 -2.16
CA VAL A 129 -28.02 8.40 -0.77
C VAL A 129 -28.17 9.92 -0.66
N PRO A 130 -29.40 10.45 -0.65
CA PRO A 130 -29.62 11.90 -0.59
C PRO A 130 -29.01 12.49 0.70
N LEU A 131 -28.40 13.67 0.57
CA LEU A 131 -27.77 14.43 1.66
C LEU A 131 -26.54 13.77 2.33
N TYR A 132 -26.06 12.64 1.83
CA TYR A 132 -24.85 11.99 2.36
C TYR A 132 -23.58 12.42 1.61
N ALA A 133 -22.62 12.99 2.35
CA ALA A 133 -21.27 13.23 1.86
C ALA A 133 -20.26 13.02 3.00
N ALA A 134 -19.43 12.00 2.87
CA ALA A 134 -18.34 11.75 3.81
C ALA A 134 -17.11 12.55 3.40
N HIS A 135 -16.56 13.32 4.34
CA HIS A 135 -15.24 13.93 4.20
C HIS A 135 -14.26 13.03 4.93
N VAL A 136 -13.42 12.35 4.16
CA VAL A 136 -12.52 11.31 4.65
C VAL A 136 -11.08 11.77 4.49
N ARG A 137 -10.27 11.60 5.53
CA ARG A 137 -8.81 11.78 5.48
C ARG A 137 -8.15 10.41 5.51
N LEU A 138 -7.16 10.22 4.65
CA LEU A 138 -6.40 8.98 4.57
C LEU A 138 -4.96 9.26 4.19
N VAL A 139 -4.09 8.30 4.48
CA VAL A 139 -2.72 8.26 3.97
C VAL A 139 -2.61 7.10 3.00
N VAL A 140 -2.24 7.38 1.76
CA VAL A 140 -1.88 6.34 0.79
C VAL A 140 -0.40 6.02 0.98
N GLU A 141 -0.09 4.77 1.31
CA GLU A 141 1.27 4.24 1.28
C GLU A 141 1.48 3.48 -0.03
N LEU A 142 2.48 3.90 -0.80
CA LEU A 142 2.87 3.25 -2.05
C LEU A 142 4.26 2.66 -1.91
N HIS A 143 4.39 1.37 -2.22
CA HIS A 143 5.70 0.74 -2.37
C HIS A 143 6.08 0.76 -3.85
N LEU A 144 7.26 1.30 -4.15
CA LEU A 144 7.73 1.50 -5.49
C LEU A 144 8.81 0.47 -5.86
N ALA A 145 8.78 0.05 -7.11
CA ALA A 145 9.74 -0.82 -7.74
C ALA A 145 10.57 -0.02 -8.74
N ALA A 146 11.88 0.07 -8.51
CA ALA A 146 12.81 0.75 -9.41
C ALA A 146 13.20 -0.17 -10.59
N VAL A 147 13.07 0.32 -11.81
CA VAL A 147 13.43 -0.38 -13.05
C VAL A 147 14.33 0.54 -13.86
N VAL A 148 15.53 0.10 -14.21
CA VAL A 148 16.50 0.90 -14.96
C VAL A 148 16.37 0.59 -16.46
N ASP A 149 15.97 1.58 -17.26
CA ASP A 149 15.95 1.48 -18.72
C ASP A 149 17.39 1.43 -19.26
N GLY A 150 17.71 0.44 -20.10
CA GLY A 150 19.02 0.33 -20.78
C GLY A 150 19.89 -0.88 -20.40
N GLN A 151 19.49 -1.70 -19.41
CA GLN A 151 20.10 -3.03 -19.17
C GLN A 151 19.27 -4.14 -19.82
N GLY A 152 19.02 -3.99 -21.11
CA GLY A 152 18.37 -5.00 -21.95
C GLY A 152 19.38 -6.01 -22.49
N HIS A 153 19.81 -6.94 -21.64
CA HIS A 153 20.21 -8.30 -21.97
C HIS A 153 20.66 -8.97 -20.65
N ASP A 154 19.99 -10.00 -20.14
CA ASP A 154 20.60 -10.90 -19.13
C ASP A 154 20.54 -10.49 -17.63
N GLY A 155 19.38 -10.05 -17.11
CA GLY A 155 19.03 -10.36 -15.70
C GLY A 155 18.36 -9.31 -14.82
N ASN A 156 18.37 -8.03 -15.17
CA ASN A 156 17.71 -6.95 -14.39
C ASN A 156 16.50 -6.34 -15.11
N SER A 157 15.77 -7.16 -15.88
CA SER A 157 14.53 -6.75 -16.54
C SER A 157 13.37 -6.70 -15.54
N TYR A 158 12.29 -6.00 -15.88
CA TYR A 158 11.02 -5.92 -15.12
C TYR A 158 10.59 -7.26 -14.45
N ALA A 159 10.86 -8.40 -15.09
CA ALA A 159 10.56 -9.72 -14.55
C ALA A 159 11.38 -10.08 -13.28
N ALA A 160 12.63 -9.63 -13.19
CA ALA A 160 13.47 -9.80 -12.01
C ALA A 160 12.96 -8.96 -10.84
N VAL A 161 12.53 -7.72 -11.11
CA VAL A 161 11.95 -6.84 -10.10
C VAL A 161 10.62 -7.41 -9.59
N ALA A 162 9.74 -7.85 -10.49
CA ALA A 162 8.51 -8.55 -10.12
C ALA A 162 8.80 -9.84 -9.31
N ALA A 163 9.80 -10.62 -9.70
CA ALA A 163 10.20 -11.82 -8.96
C ALA A 163 10.74 -11.51 -7.55
N GLN A 164 11.53 -10.45 -7.39
CA GLN A 164 12.03 -10.00 -6.09
C GLN A 164 10.89 -9.57 -5.16
N HIS A 165 9.92 -8.80 -5.68
CA HIS A 165 8.75 -8.39 -4.89
C HIS A 165 7.84 -9.59 -4.54
N ALA A 166 7.65 -10.54 -5.45
CA ALA A 166 6.91 -11.76 -5.17
C ALA A 166 7.57 -12.60 -4.05
N GLN A 167 8.90 -12.63 -4.00
CA GLN A 167 9.65 -13.30 -2.93
C GLN A 167 9.56 -12.55 -1.59
N ALA A 168 9.63 -11.21 -1.60
CA ALA A 168 9.49 -10.38 -0.41
C ALA A 168 8.08 -10.47 0.21
N ALA A 169 7.03 -10.53 -0.61
CA ALA A 169 5.65 -10.70 -0.16
C ALA A 169 5.41 -12.03 0.58
N GLN A 170 6.15 -13.09 0.22
CA GLN A 170 6.10 -14.40 0.89
C GLN A 170 6.89 -14.40 2.21
N GLN A 171 8.00 -13.66 2.29
CA GLN A 171 8.83 -13.57 3.50
C GLN A 171 8.22 -12.67 4.59
N GLY A 172 7.34 -11.73 4.22
CA GLY A 172 6.62 -10.86 5.15
C GLY A 172 5.67 -11.59 6.13
N GLN A 173 5.44 -12.89 5.94
CA GLN A 173 4.68 -13.72 6.89
C GLN A 173 5.58 -14.56 7.83
N GLN A 174 6.91 -14.54 7.70
CA GLN A 174 7.78 -15.45 8.48
C GLN A 174 8.99 -14.81 9.19
N ALA A 175 9.26 -13.51 9.08
CA ALA A 175 10.51 -12.93 9.61
C ALA A 175 10.31 -11.84 10.68
N GLN A 176 9.89 -12.23 11.88
CA GLN A 176 10.38 -11.62 13.13
C GLN A 176 11.55 -12.48 13.62
N GLY A 177 12.79 -12.09 13.31
CA GLY A 177 13.95 -12.84 13.78
C GLY A 177 15.28 -12.42 13.16
N GLN A 178 16.03 -11.65 13.93
CA GLN A 178 17.49 -11.55 13.97
C GLN A 178 18.24 -10.62 13.00
N GLN A 179 19.07 -9.83 13.65
CA GLN A 179 19.92 -8.75 13.16
C GLN A 179 21.30 -9.27 12.74
N GLY A 180 21.86 -8.58 11.73
CA GLY A 180 23.25 -8.12 11.72
C GLY A 180 24.29 -9.03 11.04
N HIS A 181 24.82 -8.59 9.90
CA HIS A 181 26.27 -8.44 9.64
C HIS A 181 26.53 -7.78 8.28
N GLU A 182 27.19 -6.61 8.24
CA GLU A 182 27.95 -6.14 7.07
C GLU A 182 29.26 -6.95 6.97
N PRO A 183 29.84 -7.17 5.77
CA PRO A 183 30.89 -6.24 5.34
C PRO A 183 30.98 -5.97 3.83
N ASN A 184 31.34 -4.72 3.56
CA ASN A 184 32.11 -4.13 2.46
C ASN A 184 33.00 -5.08 1.63
N THR A 185 32.89 -5.06 0.30
CA THR A 185 34.10 -5.12 -0.57
C THR A 185 33.85 -4.53 -1.95
N ALA A 186 34.48 -3.38 -2.20
CA ALA A 186 34.76 -2.88 -3.54
C ALA A 186 35.73 -3.81 -4.29
N ARG A 187 35.46 -4.13 -5.56
CA ARG A 187 36.51 -4.47 -6.51
C ARG A 187 36.16 -4.03 -7.93
N ASN A 188 36.62 -2.83 -8.22
CA ASN A 188 36.73 -2.22 -9.54
C ASN A 188 37.52 -3.16 -10.49
N ARG A 189 36.91 -3.56 -11.62
CA ARG A 189 37.62 -4.15 -12.76
C ARG A 189 37.25 -3.36 -14.01
N GLN A 190 38.01 -2.31 -14.23
CA GLN A 190 38.04 -1.49 -15.42
C GLN A 190 38.69 -2.29 -16.56
N VAL A 191 37.99 -2.50 -17.67
CA VAL A 191 38.55 -3.01 -18.93
C VAL A 191 38.19 -2.01 -20.03
N ASN A 192 39.22 -1.37 -20.57
CA ASN A 192 39.15 -0.44 -21.69
C ASN A 192 38.96 -1.19 -23.02
N GLY A 193 38.12 -0.66 -23.91
CA GLY A 193 38.00 -1.13 -25.29
C GLY A 193 37.16 -0.21 -26.19
N VAL A 194 37.83 0.78 -26.80
CA VAL A 194 37.68 1.42 -28.14
C VAL A 194 36.29 1.86 -28.66
N PRO A 195 36.14 3.10 -29.22
CA PRO A 195 34.85 3.73 -29.51
C PRO A 195 34.32 3.43 -30.92
N GLY A 196 33.00 3.27 -31.05
CA GLY A 196 32.34 3.14 -32.34
C GLY A 196 30.82 3.40 -32.29
N THR A 197 30.41 4.43 -33.02
CA THR A 197 29.07 4.75 -33.55
C THR A 197 28.00 5.32 -32.59
N ASP A 198 27.63 6.56 -32.89
CA ASP A 198 26.67 7.44 -32.22
C ASP A 198 25.22 6.95 -32.29
N ALA A 199 24.88 5.95 -31.48
CA ALA A 199 23.53 5.87 -30.92
C ALA A 199 23.51 6.76 -29.69
N ALA A 200 22.78 7.87 -29.73
CA ALA A 200 22.66 8.83 -28.63
C ALA A 200 22.52 8.11 -27.28
N HIS A 201 23.60 8.11 -26.51
CA HIS A 201 23.70 7.45 -25.21
C HIS A 201 22.86 8.26 -24.23
N GLN A 202 21.54 8.05 -24.23
CA GLN A 202 20.70 8.54 -23.16
C GLN A 202 21.15 7.84 -21.88
N PRO A 203 21.46 8.59 -20.80
CA PRO A 203 21.86 7.98 -19.54
C PRO A 203 20.77 7.00 -19.09
N PRO A 204 21.14 5.86 -18.47
CA PRO A 204 20.18 4.87 -18.00
C PRO A 204 19.16 5.56 -17.09
N ARG A 205 17.88 5.49 -17.46
CA ARG A 205 16.80 6.17 -16.74
C ARG A 205 16.15 5.20 -15.78
N THR A 206 16.16 5.53 -14.49
CA THR A 206 15.41 4.77 -13.50
C THR A 206 13.95 5.20 -13.51
N ARG A 207 13.05 4.23 -13.71
CA ARG A 207 11.61 4.39 -13.63
C ARG A 207 11.06 3.61 -12.45
N TYR A 208 10.23 4.28 -11.67
CA TYR A 208 9.52 3.72 -10.54
C TYR A 208 8.10 3.32 -10.94
N TYR A 209 7.72 2.10 -10.58
CA TYR A 209 6.38 1.56 -10.74
C TYR A 209 5.77 1.25 -9.37
N ILE A 210 4.45 1.38 -9.24
CA ILE A 210 3.71 1.07 -8.02
C ILE A 210 3.57 -0.46 -7.93
N ALA A 211 4.26 -1.06 -6.96
CA ALA A 211 4.20 -2.48 -6.66
C ALA A 211 3.12 -2.80 -5.61
N ARG A 212 2.89 -1.88 -4.67
CA ARG A 212 1.82 -2.00 -3.67
C ARG A 212 1.18 -0.65 -3.43
N HIS A 213 -0.14 -0.64 -3.32
CA HIS A 213 -0.94 0.51 -2.93
C HIS A 213 -1.74 0.14 -1.70
N GLU A 214 -1.55 0.88 -0.60
CA GLU A 214 -2.23 0.65 0.66
C GLU A 214 -2.89 1.92 1.18
N ASP A 215 -4.19 1.85 1.45
CA ASP A 215 -4.98 2.96 1.95
C ASP A 215 -5.15 2.89 3.46
N HIS A 216 -4.48 3.77 4.19
CA HIS A 216 -4.61 3.90 5.64
C HIS A 216 -5.72 4.89 5.99
N TYR A 217 -6.92 4.35 6.22
CA TYR A 217 -8.04 5.11 6.74
C TYR A 217 -7.95 5.21 8.26
N GLN A 218 -8.23 6.39 8.82
CA GLN A 218 -8.47 6.49 10.26
C GLN A 218 -9.75 5.71 10.61
N VAL A 219 -9.72 4.94 11.70
CA VAL A 219 -10.86 4.11 12.15
C VAL A 219 -12.14 4.94 12.27
N ASN A 220 -12.04 6.17 12.76
CA ASN A 220 -13.15 7.12 12.86
C ASN A 220 -13.81 7.39 11.49
N GLU A 221 -13.03 7.44 10.42
CA GLU A 221 -13.52 7.69 9.05
C GLU A 221 -14.21 6.46 8.46
N VAL A 222 -13.74 5.25 8.77
CA VAL A 222 -14.43 4.01 8.41
C VAL A 222 -15.80 3.95 9.10
N PHE A 223 -15.88 4.32 10.39
CA PHE A 223 -17.16 4.37 11.10
C PHE A 223 -18.14 5.41 10.54
N LYS A 224 -17.66 6.56 10.04
CA LYS A 224 -18.54 7.53 9.34
C LYS A 224 -19.25 6.89 8.15
N PHE A 225 -18.58 5.94 7.48
CA PHE A 225 -19.14 5.24 6.32
C PHE A 225 -20.32 4.31 6.67
N PHE A 226 -20.27 3.68 7.85
CA PHE A 226 -21.28 2.69 8.26
C PHE A 226 -22.39 3.23 9.17
N THR A 227 -22.16 4.35 9.87
CA THR A 227 -23.04 4.76 10.99
C THR A 227 -23.57 6.19 10.93
N LEU A 228 -23.41 6.89 9.79
CA LEU A 228 -23.80 8.30 9.63
C LEU A 228 -23.32 9.18 10.80
N SER A 229 -22.02 9.47 10.88
CA SER A 229 -21.39 10.36 11.88
C SER A 229 -21.56 10.00 13.38
N ALA A 230 -22.57 9.21 13.77
CA ALA A 230 -22.84 8.83 15.15
C ALA A 230 -21.79 7.85 15.69
N GLY A 231 -21.26 6.96 14.84
CA GLY A 231 -20.20 6.03 15.26
C GLY A 231 -18.88 6.70 15.59
N ALA A 232 -18.59 7.89 15.04
CA ALA A 232 -17.40 8.65 15.43
C ALA A 232 -17.50 9.14 16.89
N TRP A 233 -18.70 9.54 17.34
CA TRP A 233 -18.95 9.93 18.73
C TRP A 233 -18.89 8.73 19.68
N LEU A 234 -19.46 7.59 19.28
CA LEU A 234 -19.37 6.36 20.07
C LEU A 234 -17.92 5.88 20.20
N TRP A 235 -17.14 5.97 19.13
CA TRP A 235 -15.72 5.64 19.16
C TRP A 235 -14.92 6.62 20.04
N ALA A 236 -15.24 7.91 20.02
CA ALA A 236 -14.64 8.88 20.94
C ALA A 236 -14.89 8.51 22.41
N LEU A 237 -16.09 8.02 22.76
CA LEU A 237 -16.38 7.53 24.11
C LEU A 237 -15.51 6.31 24.47
N VAL A 238 -15.31 5.38 23.53
CA VAL A 238 -14.40 4.23 23.73
C VAL A 238 -12.95 4.70 23.93
N GLN A 239 -12.49 5.68 23.15
CA GLN A 239 -11.14 6.26 23.31
C GLN A 239 -10.96 6.94 24.66
N LEU A 240 -11.96 7.70 25.14
CA LEU A 240 -11.95 8.31 26.46
C LEU A 240 -11.95 7.25 27.57
N PHE A 241 -12.78 6.22 27.43
CA PHE A 241 -12.80 5.09 28.37
C PHE A 241 -11.43 4.38 28.42
N ALA A 242 -10.82 4.09 27.27
CA ALA A 242 -9.47 3.51 27.21
C ALA A 242 -8.43 4.42 27.87
N THR A 243 -8.53 5.74 27.69
CA THR A 243 -7.65 6.71 28.35
C THR A 243 -7.79 6.65 29.87
N VAL A 244 -9.02 6.61 30.39
CA VAL A 244 -9.29 6.46 31.83
C VAL A 244 -8.76 5.13 32.34
N LEU A 245 -8.93 4.03 31.60
CA LEU A 245 -8.35 2.73 31.96
C LEU A 245 -6.82 2.77 31.99
N CYS A 246 -6.16 3.43 31.04
CA CYS A 246 -4.70 3.58 31.03
C CYS A 246 -4.21 4.37 32.26
N LEU A 247 -4.86 5.49 32.59
CA LEU A 247 -4.52 6.30 33.75
C LEU A 247 -4.81 5.56 35.07
N GLY A 248 -5.95 4.88 35.15
CA GLY A 248 -6.32 4.05 36.30
C GLY A 248 -5.35 2.88 36.49
N GLY A 249 -4.99 2.19 35.40
CA GLY A 249 -4.00 1.12 35.42
C GLY A 249 -2.63 1.60 35.88
N ALA A 250 -2.14 2.73 35.36
CA ALA A 250 -0.88 3.33 35.76
C ALA A 250 -0.88 3.72 37.25
N THR A 251 -1.93 4.38 37.74
CA THR A 251 -2.03 4.77 39.15
C THR A 251 -2.11 3.58 40.12
N VAL A 252 -2.85 2.52 39.76
CA VAL A 252 -2.88 1.27 40.54
C VAL A 252 -1.52 0.57 40.52
N TRP A 253 -0.85 0.55 39.38
CA TRP A 253 0.49 -0.03 39.24
C TRP A 253 1.52 0.72 40.10
N ASP A 254 1.53 2.04 40.05
CA ASP A 254 2.43 2.88 40.85
C ASP A 254 2.14 2.76 42.35
N ALA A 255 0.87 2.68 42.74
CA ALA A 255 0.48 2.47 44.14
C ALA A 255 0.89 1.07 44.65
N THR A 256 0.72 0.03 43.84
CA THR A 256 1.10 -1.35 44.21
C THR A 256 2.62 -1.52 44.27
N ILE A 257 3.37 -0.99 43.30
CA ILE A 257 4.84 -0.95 43.37
C ILE A 257 5.34 -0.10 44.54
N GLY A 258 4.73 1.07 44.78
CA GLY A 258 5.09 1.93 45.90
C GLY A 258 4.93 1.23 47.26
N VAL A 259 3.85 0.46 47.44
CA VAL A 259 3.62 -0.36 48.63
C VAL A 259 4.62 -1.52 48.73
N VAL A 260 4.92 -2.21 47.63
CA VAL A 260 5.87 -3.34 47.60
C VAL A 260 7.33 -2.90 47.82
N LEU A 261 7.73 -1.77 47.25
CA LEU A 261 9.07 -1.20 47.47
C LEU A 261 9.19 -0.52 48.85
N GLY A 262 8.10 0.07 49.35
CA GLY A 262 8.04 0.62 50.71
C GLY A 262 8.15 -0.45 51.78
N THR A 263 7.49 -1.61 51.58
CA THR A 263 7.60 -2.77 52.48
C THR A 263 8.99 -3.43 52.44
N LYS A 264 9.69 -3.45 51.29
CA LYS A 264 11.07 -3.95 51.25
C LYS A 264 12.05 -3.08 52.06
N ARG A 265 11.89 -1.74 52.04
CA ARG A 265 12.77 -0.83 52.80
C ARG A 265 12.58 -0.92 54.32
N THR A 266 11.36 -1.15 54.80
CA THR A 266 11.11 -1.32 56.24
C THR A 266 11.62 -2.66 56.77
N VAL A 267 11.60 -3.72 55.96
CA VAL A 267 12.15 -5.03 56.33
C VAL A 267 13.69 -5.00 56.42
N GLU A 268 14.38 -4.25 55.57
CA GLU A 268 15.84 -4.08 55.67
C GLU A 268 16.27 -3.09 56.77
N GLY A 269 15.44 -2.08 57.08
CA GLY A 269 15.71 -1.12 58.16
C GLY A 269 15.47 -1.65 59.59
N GLY A 270 14.75 -2.76 59.74
CA GLY A 270 14.42 -3.39 61.03
C GLY A 270 15.42 -4.45 61.51
N LYS A 271 16.47 -4.75 60.75
CA LYS A 271 17.62 -5.56 61.19
C LYS A 271 18.75 -4.65 61.66
N LYS A 272 18.63 -4.11 62.87
CA LYS A 272 19.76 -3.59 63.66
C LYS A 272 19.64 -4.09 65.08
#